data_AF-B8M2I9-F1
#
_entry.id   AF-B8M2I9-F1
#
_cell.length_a   1.000
_cell.length_b   1.000
_cell.length_c   1.000
_cell.angle_alpha   90.00
_cell.angle_beta   90.00
_cell.angle_gamma   90.00
#
_symmetry.space_group_name_H-M   'P 1'
#
loop_
_entity.id
_entity.type
_entity.pdbx_description
1 polymer ?
#
loop_
_entity_poly.entity_id
_entity_poly.type
_entity_poly.pdbx_seq_one_letter_code
_entity_poly.pdbx_strand_id
1 'polypeptide(L)'
;FTKTYGYVLVTKRSKTLKEGGSIRRVYLQCSRREVYCERTNEETYVCWRLDRTDPRHDYYSAARSTLASLRHEGIESKETQIKSYLDSYMSINQILSTLYKDNLKLIAKPRDIYNKKKKSRDDFLNSKTPVQALISVVLDDGFGFISDEKEGSYKFILECLVKVYAQADLPLPNCILTNKDMALMNAIPTVFPMANNTICLWHIEKNILTRARPILTNE
;
A
#
# COMPACT_ATOMS: atom_id res chain seq x y z
N PHE A 1 -14.35 -13.55 24.97
CA PHE A 1 -14.12 -12.53 23.94
C PHE A 1 -14.53 -13.06 22.57
N THR A 2 -15.83 -13.02 22.29
CA THR A 2 -16.47 -13.55 21.08
C THR A 2 -16.41 -12.49 19.98
N LYS A 3 -15.44 -12.61 19.07
CA LYS A 3 -15.40 -11.76 17.86
C LYS A 3 -16.56 -12.15 16.94
N THR A 4 -17.34 -11.17 16.50
CA THR A 4 -18.45 -11.29 15.56
C THR A 4 -17.89 -11.63 14.17
N TYR A 5 -18.16 -12.82 13.64
CA TYR A 5 -17.54 -13.31 12.39
C TYR A 5 -18.34 -12.98 11.11
N GLY A 6 -19.43 -12.23 11.22
CA GLY A 6 -20.18 -11.75 10.06
C GLY A 6 -21.66 -11.53 10.36
N TYR A 7 -22.34 -10.87 9.43
CA TYR A 7 -23.80 -10.74 9.39
C TYR A 7 -24.31 -11.33 8.08
N VAL A 8 -25.52 -11.88 8.09
CA VAL A 8 -26.24 -12.25 6.87
C VAL A 8 -27.47 -11.33 6.78
N LEU A 9 -27.68 -10.74 5.61
CA LEU A 9 -28.90 -10.02 5.28
C LEU A 9 -29.91 -11.03 4.76
N VAL A 10 -30.94 -11.33 5.54
CA VAL A 10 -32.02 -12.21 5.11
C VAL A 10 -33.17 -11.34 4.62
N THR A 11 -33.48 -11.42 3.32
CA THR A 11 -34.73 -10.90 2.79
C THR A 11 -35.78 -12.00 2.88
N LYS A 12 -36.91 -11.70 3.51
CA LYS A 12 -38.03 -12.65 3.55
C LYS A 12 -38.57 -12.76 2.13
N ARG A 13 -38.23 -13.83 1.39
CA ARG A 13 -38.85 -14.13 0.08
C ARG A 13 -40.31 -14.50 0.32
N SER A 14 -41.17 -13.48 0.36
CA SER A 14 -42.61 -13.65 0.14
C SER A 14 -42.83 -13.80 -1.38
N LYS A 15 -43.60 -14.81 -1.81
CA LYS A 15 -43.98 -14.97 -3.22
C LYS A 15 -44.92 -13.87 -3.74
N THR A 16 -45.37 -12.97 -2.86
CA THR A 16 -46.13 -11.77 -3.20
C THR A 16 -45.29 -10.54 -2.91
N LEU A 17 -45.08 -9.70 -3.93
CA LEU A 17 -44.51 -8.35 -3.79
C LEU A 17 -45.41 -7.57 -2.83
N LYS A 18 -44.94 -7.36 -1.60
CA LYS A 18 -45.43 -6.27 -0.76
C LYS A 18 -44.30 -5.25 -0.67
N GLU A 19 -44.55 -4.04 -1.16
CA GLU A 19 -43.72 -2.88 -0.91
C GLU A 19 -43.59 -2.73 0.63
N GLY A 20 -42.37 -2.88 1.15
CA GLY A 20 -42.11 -2.86 2.60
C GLY A 20 -41.51 -4.12 3.21
N GLY A 21 -40.82 -4.97 2.44
CA GLY A 21 -40.05 -6.09 3.00
C GLY A 21 -38.96 -5.60 3.97
N SER A 22 -39.14 -5.83 5.27
CA SER A 22 -38.18 -5.41 6.31
C SER A 22 -36.88 -6.21 6.21
N ILE A 23 -35.78 -5.51 5.92
CA ILE A 23 -34.43 -6.06 5.96
C ILE A 23 -34.01 -6.21 7.42
N ARG A 24 -33.74 -7.43 7.87
CA ARG A 24 -33.20 -7.69 9.22
C ARG A 24 -31.75 -8.13 9.12
N ARG A 25 -30.88 -7.53 9.95
CA ARG A 25 -29.50 -7.99 10.14
C ARG A 25 -29.49 -9.00 11.29
N VAL A 26 -29.07 -10.22 11.01
CA VAL A 26 -28.84 -11.25 12.03
C VAL A 26 -27.33 -11.46 12.14
N TYR A 27 -26.81 -11.35 13.35
CA TYR A 27 -25.40 -11.58 13.67
C TYR A 27 -25.22 -13.04 14.04
N LEU A 28 -24.35 -13.77 13.33
CA LEU A 28 -24.07 -15.17 13.63
C LEU A 28 -22.80 -15.28 14.46
N GLN A 29 -22.91 -15.97 15.60
CA GLN A 29 -21.79 -16.33 16.45
C GLN A 29 -21.45 -17.80 16.22
N CYS A 30 -20.28 -18.09 15.65
CA CYS A 30 -19.82 -19.47 15.44
C CYS A 30 -19.24 -20.01 16.75
N SER A 31 -20.04 -20.73 17.54
CA SER A 31 -19.53 -21.68 18.54
C SER A 31 -19.48 -23.06 17.88
N ARG A 32 -18.29 -23.67 17.84
CA ARG A 32 -18.16 -25.04 17.34
C ARG A 32 -18.89 -25.96 18.31
N ARG A 33 -20.10 -26.41 17.93
CA ARG A 33 -20.96 -27.45 18.57
C ARG A 33 -22.14 -27.00 19.44
N GLU A 34 -22.57 -25.73 19.44
CA GLU A 34 -23.79 -25.35 20.19
C GLU A 34 -24.95 -24.95 19.28
N VAL A 35 -26.16 -25.23 19.77
CA VAL A 35 -27.43 -24.85 19.15
C VAL A 35 -27.65 -23.36 19.39
N TYR A 36 -27.85 -22.59 18.31
CA TYR A 36 -28.14 -21.16 18.44
C TYR A 36 -29.64 -20.95 18.46
N CYS A 37 -30.17 -20.37 19.54
CA CYS A 37 -31.58 -20.05 19.66
C CYS A 37 -31.75 -18.53 19.70
N GLU A 38 -32.58 -17.99 18.80
CA GLU A 38 -32.96 -16.59 18.78
C GLU A 38 -34.42 -16.46 19.20
N ARG A 39 -34.72 -15.46 20.04
CA ARG A 39 -36.07 -15.20 20.54
C ARG A 39 -36.78 -14.28 19.54
N THR A 40 -37.83 -14.77 18.88
CA THR A 40 -38.72 -13.90 18.11
C THR A 40 -39.85 -13.38 18.99
N ASN A 41 -40.33 -12.16 18.70
CA ASN A 41 -41.39 -11.51 19.49
C ASN A 41 -42.61 -12.44 19.62
N GLU A 42 -42.90 -12.75 20.89
CA GLU A 42 -44.02 -13.54 21.41
C GLU A 42 -43.94 -15.06 21.12
N GLU A 43 -43.43 -15.76 22.16
CA GLU A 43 -43.58 -17.20 22.49
C GLU A 43 -43.02 -18.30 21.57
N THR A 44 -42.29 -17.96 20.50
CA THR A 44 -41.64 -18.98 19.65
C THR A 44 -40.11 -18.85 19.64
N TYR A 45 -39.42 -19.94 20.00
CA TYR A 45 -37.97 -20.08 19.87
C TYR A 45 -37.65 -20.74 18.54
N VAL A 46 -36.84 -20.08 17.68
CA VAL A 46 -36.27 -20.72 16.49
C VAL A 46 -34.84 -21.10 16.82
N CYS A 47 -34.60 -22.40 16.96
CA CYS A 47 -33.27 -22.94 17.19
C CYS A 47 -32.69 -23.48 15.89
N TRP A 48 -31.52 -22.97 15.51
CA TRP A 48 -30.78 -23.43 14.35
C TRP A 48 -29.65 -24.34 14.81
N ARG A 49 -29.58 -25.54 14.23
CA ARG A 49 -28.45 -26.46 14.37
C ARG A 49 -27.76 -26.54 13.02
N LEU A 50 -26.46 -26.28 13.00
CA LEU A 50 -25.66 -26.55 11.82
C LEU A 50 -25.42 -28.07 11.75
N ASP A 51 -26.34 -28.80 11.13
CA ASP A 51 -26.18 -30.24 10.92
C ASP A 51 -25.17 -30.52 9.79
N ARG A 52 -24.23 -31.41 10.09
CA ARG A 52 -23.19 -31.85 9.16
C ARG A 52 -23.80 -32.86 8.19
N THR A 53 -23.79 -32.55 6.89
CA THR A 53 -24.39 -33.40 5.85
C THR A 53 -23.44 -34.44 5.24
N ASP A 54 -22.11 -34.33 5.41
CA ASP A 54 -21.16 -35.36 4.95
C ASP A 54 -19.90 -35.46 5.86
N PRO A 55 -19.69 -36.60 6.55
CA PRO A 55 -18.48 -36.87 7.34
C PRO A 55 -17.18 -36.92 6.51
N ARG A 56 -17.27 -37.12 5.19
CA ARG A 56 -16.09 -37.23 4.31
C ARG A 56 -15.38 -35.89 4.06
N HIS A 57 -15.99 -34.77 4.46
CA HIS A 57 -15.40 -33.44 4.40
C HIS A 57 -14.78 -32.99 5.74
N ASP A 58 -14.47 -33.93 6.65
CA ASP A 58 -13.65 -33.69 7.83
C ASP A 58 -12.18 -33.44 7.43
N TYR A 59 -11.89 -32.23 6.99
CA TYR A 59 -10.51 -31.77 6.91
C TYR A 59 -10.00 -31.50 8.33
N TYR A 60 -8.79 -31.98 8.63
CA TYR A 60 -8.06 -31.59 9.84
C TYR A 60 -8.04 -30.06 9.98
N SER A 61 -8.09 -29.57 11.23
CA SER A 61 -8.01 -28.13 11.50
C SER A 61 -6.84 -27.53 10.74
N ALA A 62 -7.14 -26.56 9.88
CA ALA A 62 -6.12 -25.92 9.06
C ALA A 62 -4.98 -25.40 9.95
N ALA A 63 -3.73 -25.61 9.53
CA ALA A 63 -2.56 -25.19 10.28
C ALA A 63 -2.69 -23.70 10.66
N ARG A 64 -2.23 -23.30 11.85
CA ARG A 64 -2.30 -21.89 12.27
C ARG A 64 -1.64 -20.93 11.26
N SER A 65 -0.68 -21.43 10.48
CA SER A 65 -0.02 -20.73 9.38
C SER A 65 -0.89 -20.41 8.17
N THR A 66 -2.00 -21.12 7.96
CA THR A 66 -2.95 -20.85 6.87
C THR A 66 -4.04 -19.85 7.29
N LEU A 67 -4.28 -19.65 8.59
CA LEU A 67 -5.25 -18.70 9.12
C LEU A 67 -4.78 -17.25 8.94
N ALA A 68 -5.37 -16.54 7.97
CA ALA A 68 -5.00 -15.16 7.64
C ALA A 68 -5.15 -14.20 8.83
N SER A 69 -6.20 -14.34 9.63
CA SER A 69 -6.45 -13.47 10.79
C SER A 69 -5.34 -13.52 11.82
N LEU A 70 -4.79 -14.73 12.10
CA LEU A 70 -3.68 -14.88 13.04
C LEU A 70 -2.37 -14.28 12.49
N ARG A 71 -2.14 -14.40 11.18
CA ARG A 71 -0.98 -13.75 10.54
C ARG A 71 -1.09 -12.23 10.58
N HIS A 72 -2.27 -11.70 10.27
CA HIS A 72 -2.52 -10.27 10.34
C HIS A 72 -2.32 -9.73 11.76
N GLU A 73 -2.87 -10.39 12.77
CA GLU A 73 -2.69 -10.01 14.18
C GLU A 73 -1.21 -10.04 14.61
N GLY A 74 -0.47 -11.08 14.21
CA GLY A 74 0.97 -11.18 14.49
C GLY A 74 1.79 -10.06 13.83
N ILE A 75 1.46 -9.71 12.59
CA ILE A 75 2.12 -8.62 11.84
C ILE A 75 1.75 -7.25 12.39
N GLU A 76 0.49 -7.06 12.76
CA GLU A 76 -0.02 -5.81 13.33
C GLU A 76 0.60 -5.51 14.69
N SER A 77 0.77 -6.54 15.53
CA SER A 77 1.53 -6.43 16.79
C SER A 77 2.99 -5.98 16.60
N LYS A 78 3.55 -6.12 15.39
CA LYS A 78 4.94 -5.81 15.05
C LYS A 78 5.09 -4.65 14.07
N GLU A 79 4.02 -3.90 13.83
CA GLU A 79 3.97 -2.86 12.81
C GLU A 79 5.05 -1.78 12.98
N THR A 80 5.31 -1.33 14.21
CA THR A 80 6.32 -0.29 14.49
C THR A 80 7.73 -0.75 14.14
N GLN A 81 8.10 -1.99 14.49
CA GLN A 81 9.38 -2.59 14.13
C GLN A 81 9.50 -2.77 12.62
N ILE A 82 8.44 -3.24 11.95
CA ILE A 82 8.43 -3.41 10.50
C ILE A 82 8.63 -2.08 9.79
N LYS A 83 7.98 -1.00 10.25
CA LYS A 83 8.18 0.36 9.71
C LYS A 83 9.64 0.80 9.87
N SER A 84 10.20 0.70 11.06
CA SER A 84 11.61 1.04 11.32
C SER A 84 12.59 0.29 10.42
N TYR A 85 12.37 -1.02 10.18
CA TYR A 85 13.23 -1.78 9.29
C TYR A 85 13.08 -1.39 7.82
N LEU A 86 11.86 -1.03 7.39
CA LEU A 86 11.61 -0.51 6.04
C LEU A 86 12.28 0.85 5.83
N ASP A 87 12.25 1.72 6.84
CA ASP A 87 12.92 3.03 6.82
C ASP A 87 14.45 2.88 6.79
N SER A 88 14.97 1.76 7.30
CA SER A 88 16.38 1.38 7.24
C SER A 88 16.78 0.68 5.92
N TYR A 89 15.90 0.69 4.91
CA TYR A 89 16.10 0.04 3.60
C TYR A 89 16.38 -1.47 3.65
N MET A 90 15.95 -2.15 4.70
CA MET A 90 16.14 -3.59 4.84
C MET A 90 15.28 -4.36 3.82
N SER A 91 15.82 -5.44 3.24
CA SER A 91 15.04 -6.30 2.36
C SER A 91 13.99 -7.10 3.14
N ILE A 92 12.90 -7.51 2.48
CA ILE A 92 11.79 -8.22 3.13
C ILE A 92 12.22 -9.55 3.75
N ASN A 93 13.17 -10.26 3.12
CA ASN A 93 13.70 -11.51 3.64
C ASN A 93 14.59 -11.28 4.87
N GLN A 94 15.34 -10.18 4.91
CA GLN A 94 16.09 -9.78 6.10
C GLN A 94 15.11 -9.42 7.22
N ILE A 95 14.08 -8.61 6.94
CA ILE A 95 13.03 -8.24 7.90
C ILE A 95 12.41 -9.49 8.53
N LEU A 96 11.99 -10.45 7.71
CA LEU A 96 11.43 -11.71 8.21
C LEU A 96 12.42 -12.48 9.06
N SER A 97 13.67 -12.58 8.61
CA SER A 97 14.72 -13.27 9.37
C SER A 97 14.92 -12.65 10.76
N THR A 98 14.89 -11.32 10.85
CA THR A 98 14.97 -10.58 12.12
C THR A 98 13.72 -10.85 12.98
N LEU A 99 12.53 -10.80 12.39
CA LEU A 99 11.27 -11.05 13.10
C LEU A 99 11.16 -12.47 13.66
N TYR A 100 11.67 -13.48 12.95
CA TYR A 100 11.69 -14.86 13.45
C TYR A 100 12.72 -15.08 14.56
N LYS A 101 13.86 -14.37 14.53
CA LYS A 101 14.85 -14.39 15.62
C LYS A 101 14.27 -13.82 16.91
N ASP A 102 13.52 -12.72 16.80
CA ASP A 102 12.91 -12.05 17.96
C ASP A 102 11.71 -12.84 18.53
N ASN A 103 11.02 -13.63 17.71
CA ASN A 103 9.90 -14.45 18.16
C ASN A 103 9.67 -15.71 17.29
N LEU A 104 10.13 -16.84 17.78
CA LEU A 104 9.96 -18.18 17.18
C LEU A 104 8.49 -18.61 16.96
N LYS A 105 7.52 -17.98 17.64
CA LYS A 105 6.09 -18.28 17.49
C LYS A 105 5.39 -17.39 16.45
N LEU A 106 6.09 -16.42 15.86
CA LEU A 106 5.50 -15.53 14.87
C LEU A 106 5.17 -16.31 13.59
N ILE A 107 3.93 -16.12 13.12
CA ILE A 107 3.44 -16.73 11.89
C ILE A 107 3.29 -15.61 10.85
N ALA A 108 4.31 -15.41 10.03
CA ALA A 108 4.35 -14.40 8.98
C ALA A 108 4.77 -15.03 7.65
N LYS A 109 4.41 -14.41 6.53
CA LYS A 109 4.93 -14.73 5.19
C LYS A 109 5.48 -13.46 4.53
N PRO A 110 6.37 -13.57 3.53
CA PRO A 110 6.85 -12.41 2.76
C PRO A 110 5.71 -11.56 2.24
N ARG A 111 4.64 -12.20 1.75
CA ARG A 111 3.44 -11.54 1.26
C ARG A 111 2.76 -10.64 2.29
N ASP A 112 2.82 -10.99 3.59
CA ASP A 112 2.22 -10.17 4.63
C ASP A 112 2.99 -8.84 4.80
N ILE A 113 4.33 -8.89 4.70
CA ILE A 113 5.18 -7.69 4.69
C ILE A 113 4.95 -6.85 3.43
N TYR A 114 4.87 -7.48 2.25
CA TYR A 114 4.50 -6.77 1.01
C TYR A 114 3.15 -6.07 1.13
N ASN A 115 2.14 -6.75 1.67
CA ASN A 115 0.82 -6.17 1.88
C ASN A 115 0.87 -4.99 2.87
N LYS A 116 1.69 -5.09 3.93
CA LYS A 116 1.85 -4.00 4.91
C LYS A 116 2.56 -2.80 4.30
N LYS A 117 3.63 -3.02 3.52
CA LYS A 117 4.32 -1.97 2.75
C LYS A 117 3.37 -1.29 1.76
N LYS A 118 2.56 -2.09 1.05
CA LYS A 118 1.53 -1.57 0.14
C LYS A 118 0.52 -0.72 0.90
N LYS A 119 -0.05 -1.22 2.01
CA LYS A 119 -1.02 -0.47 2.82
C LYS A 119 -0.42 0.84 3.31
N SER A 120 0.81 0.84 3.82
CA SER A 120 1.50 2.06 4.26
C SER A 120 1.67 3.07 3.13
N ARG A 121 1.94 2.61 1.91
CA ARG A 121 1.98 3.48 0.74
C ARG A 121 0.59 4.00 0.39
N ASP A 122 -0.43 3.15 0.38
CA ASP A 122 -1.80 3.55 0.07
C ASP A 122 -2.32 4.58 1.10
N ASP A 123 -1.98 4.40 2.38
CA ASP A 123 -2.25 5.35 3.49
C ASP A 123 -1.50 6.68 3.27
N PHE A 124 -0.22 6.64 2.90
CA PHE A 124 0.57 7.84 2.55
C PHE A 124 -0.01 8.59 1.35
N LEU A 125 -0.40 7.85 0.32
CA LEU A 125 -1.00 8.42 -0.88
C LEU A 125 -2.38 9.03 -0.59
N ASN A 126 -3.08 8.58 0.45
CA ASN A 126 -4.39 9.10 0.89
C ASN A 126 -5.38 9.29 -0.29
N SER A 127 -5.57 8.22 -1.07
CA SER A 127 -6.40 8.20 -2.28
C SER A 127 -5.93 9.09 -3.45
N LYS A 128 -4.77 9.74 -3.33
CA LYS A 128 -4.13 10.45 -4.44
C LYS A 128 -3.33 9.48 -5.30
N THR A 129 -3.15 9.81 -6.57
CA THR A 129 -2.14 9.11 -7.38
C THR A 129 -0.74 9.41 -6.83
N PRO A 130 0.28 8.56 -7.09
CA PRO A 130 1.66 8.85 -6.72
C PRO A 130 2.14 10.23 -7.18
N VAL A 131 1.74 10.66 -8.38
CA VAL A 131 2.06 11.99 -8.90
C VAL A 131 1.34 13.08 -8.11
N GLN A 132 0.06 12.92 -7.78
CA GLN A 132 -0.68 13.89 -6.98
C GLN A 132 -0.20 13.97 -5.51
N ALA A 133 0.20 12.84 -4.93
CA ALA A 133 0.78 12.80 -3.60
C ALA A 133 2.17 13.43 -3.59
N LEU A 134 2.99 13.10 -4.59
CA LEU A 134 4.29 13.73 -4.82
C LEU A 134 4.12 15.22 -5.02
N ILE A 135 3.21 15.65 -5.90
CA ILE A 135 2.81 17.05 -6.06
C ILE A 135 2.42 17.60 -4.69
N SER A 136 1.49 17.02 -3.93
CA SER A 136 1.13 17.61 -2.63
C SER A 136 2.25 17.70 -1.60
N VAL A 137 3.26 16.83 -1.66
CA VAL A 137 4.46 16.90 -0.79
C VAL A 137 5.46 17.92 -1.34
N VAL A 138 5.60 18.01 -2.66
CA VAL A 138 6.55 18.89 -3.36
C VAL A 138 5.98 20.31 -3.55
N LEU A 139 4.66 20.50 -3.53
CA LEU A 139 3.97 21.79 -3.64
C LEU A 139 4.29 22.70 -2.45
N ASP A 140 4.61 22.13 -1.29
CA ASP A 140 5.10 22.88 -0.12
C ASP A 140 6.58 23.29 -0.29
N ASP A 141 7.34 22.59 -1.15
CA ASP A 141 8.79 22.78 -1.39
C ASP A 141 9.14 23.32 -2.79
N GLY A 142 8.15 23.83 -3.55
CA GLY A 142 8.34 24.55 -4.80
C GLY A 142 8.43 23.70 -6.08
N PHE A 143 7.68 24.10 -7.10
CA PHE A 143 7.74 23.55 -8.47
C PHE A 143 7.65 24.71 -9.47
N GLY A 144 8.21 24.51 -10.67
CA GLY A 144 8.11 25.45 -11.78
C GLY A 144 7.58 24.75 -13.03
N PHE A 145 6.61 25.36 -13.68
CA PHE A 145 6.22 24.98 -15.03
C PHE A 145 6.99 25.84 -16.03
N ILE A 146 7.59 25.20 -17.04
CA ILE A 146 8.22 25.87 -18.18
C ILE A 146 7.37 25.65 -19.43
N SER A 147 7.23 26.72 -20.21
CA SER A 147 6.51 26.71 -21.48
C SER A 147 7.28 26.04 -22.61
N ASP A 148 8.61 25.94 -22.47
CA ASP A 148 9.48 25.31 -23.45
C ASP A 148 10.75 24.71 -22.80
N GLU A 149 11.33 23.74 -23.47
CA GLU A 149 12.57 23.04 -23.08
C GLU A 149 13.82 23.80 -23.58
N LYS A 150 13.87 25.13 -23.39
CA LYS A 150 15.03 25.95 -23.78
C LYS A 150 15.87 26.33 -22.57
N GLU A 151 17.13 26.67 -22.85
CA GLU A 151 18.13 26.99 -21.83
C GLU A 151 17.70 28.16 -20.95
N GLY A 152 17.13 29.23 -21.53
CA GLY A 152 16.62 30.37 -20.76
C GLY A 152 15.48 30.01 -19.81
N SER A 153 14.58 29.13 -20.25
CA SER A 153 13.45 28.64 -19.45
C SER A 153 13.93 27.77 -18.28
N TYR A 154 14.90 26.88 -18.53
CA TYR A 154 15.54 26.11 -17.47
C TYR A 154 16.31 26.99 -16.49
N LYS A 155 17.08 27.97 -16.98
CA LYS A 155 17.81 28.92 -16.13
C LYS A 155 16.86 29.65 -15.18
N PHE A 156 15.74 30.16 -15.68
CA PHE A 156 14.73 30.83 -14.85
C PHE A 156 14.19 29.92 -13.73
N ILE A 157 13.84 28.66 -14.03
CA ILE A 157 13.41 27.70 -12.99
C ILE A 157 14.52 27.44 -11.97
N LEU A 158 15.75 27.23 -12.42
CA LEU A 158 16.88 26.96 -11.54
C LEU A 158 17.16 28.16 -10.62
N GLU A 159 17.04 29.39 -11.11
CA GLU A 159 17.14 30.60 -10.29
C GLU A 159 16.01 30.71 -9.26
N CYS A 160 14.78 30.31 -9.62
CA CYS A 160 13.69 30.18 -8.65
C CYS A 160 14.00 29.11 -7.60
N LEU A 161 14.59 27.98 -7.99
CA LEU A 161 14.98 26.91 -7.07
C LEU A 161 16.02 27.42 -6.05
N VAL A 162 16.99 28.23 -6.45
CA VAL A 162 17.93 28.87 -5.51
C VAL A 162 17.20 29.68 -4.43
N LYS A 163 16.17 30.44 -4.80
CA LYS A 163 15.36 31.22 -3.84
C LYS A 163 14.63 30.32 -2.86
N VAL A 164 14.11 29.18 -3.30
CA VAL A 164 13.46 28.20 -2.44
C VAL A 164 14.45 27.63 -1.42
N TYR A 165 15.64 27.20 -1.86
CA TYR A 165 16.69 26.72 -0.96
C TYR A 165 17.07 27.78 0.09
N ALA A 166 17.20 29.05 -0.32
CA ALA A 166 17.48 30.13 0.60
C ALA A 166 16.34 30.40 1.60
N GLN A 167 15.08 30.33 1.17
CA GLN A 167 13.91 30.50 2.05
C GLN A 167 13.76 29.37 3.06
N ALA A 168 14.15 28.14 2.66
CA ALA A 168 14.10 26.95 3.50
C ALA A 168 15.35 26.75 4.37
N ASP A 169 16.33 27.66 4.32
CA ASP A 169 17.63 27.54 5.00
C ASP A 169 18.36 26.21 4.67
N LEU A 170 18.27 25.78 3.41
CA LEU A 170 18.88 24.55 2.92
C LEU A 170 20.19 24.82 2.17
N PRO A 171 21.21 23.96 2.33
CA PRO A 171 22.42 24.05 1.52
C PRO A 171 22.12 23.73 0.06
N LEU A 172 22.73 24.48 -0.86
CA LEU A 172 22.59 24.23 -2.30
C LEU A 172 23.06 22.80 -2.65
N PRO A 173 22.44 22.17 -3.68
CA PRO A 173 22.75 20.80 -4.04
C PRO A 173 24.18 20.67 -4.61
N ASN A 174 24.90 19.64 -4.17
CA ASN A 174 26.23 19.29 -4.72
C ASN A 174 26.13 18.46 -6.01
N CYS A 175 24.96 17.91 -6.33
CA CYS A 175 24.74 17.09 -7.52
C CYS A 175 23.32 17.27 -8.03
N ILE A 176 23.18 17.41 -9.35
CA ILE A 176 21.89 17.52 -10.05
C ILE A 176 21.81 16.36 -11.05
N LEU A 177 20.74 15.58 -10.96
CA LEU A 177 20.49 14.46 -11.86
C LEU A 177 19.58 14.87 -13.02
N THR A 178 20.02 14.66 -14.25
CA THR A 178 19.27 15.07 -15.46
C THR A 178 19.03 13.91 -16.42
N ASN A 179 18.05 14.04 -17.33
CA ASN A 179 17.75 13.07 -18.38
C ASN A 179 18.61 13.28 -19.66
N LYS A 180 19.76 13.96 -19.56
CA LYS A 180 20.63 14.37 -20.68
C LYS A 180 19.98 15.40 -21.64
N ASP A 181 19.05 16.22 -21.16
CA ASP A 181 18.58 17.39 -21.89
C ASP A 181 19.72 18.43 -22.00
N MET A 182 20.15 18.74 -23.23
CA MET A 182 21.26 19.66 -23.49
C MET A 182 21.00 21.07 -22.96
N ALA A 183 19.79 21.58 -23.11
CA ALA A 183 19.43 22.93 -22.67
C ALA A 183 19.45 23.03 -21.14
N LEU A 184 18.98 21.99 -20.45
CA LEU A 184 19.08 21.92 -18.99
C LEU A 184 20.54 21.75 -18.55
N MET A 185 21.31 20.90 -19.22
CA MET A 185 22.72 20.67 -18.88
C MET A 185 23.58 21.93 -19.05
N ASN A 186 23.25 22.79 -20.02
CA ASN A 186 23.91 24.09 -20.19
C ASN A 186 23.47 25.11 -19.13
N ALA A 187 22.19 25.12 -18.74
CA ALA A 187 21.68 26.06 -17.75
C ALA A 187 22.23 25.80 -16.34
N ILE A 188 22.40 24.52 -15.95
CA ILE A 188 22.91 24.12 -14.62
C ILE A 188 24.19 24.83 -14.19
N PRO A 189 25.31 24.79 -14.94
CA PRO A 189 26.56 25.44 -14.51
C PRO A 189 26.44 26.96 -14.39
N THR A 190 25.46 27.59 -15.03
CA THR A 190 25.22 29.03 -14.90
C THR A 190 24.57 29.41 -13.57
N VAL A 191 23.82 28.49 -12.94
CA VAL A 191 23.09 28.74 -11.69
C VAL A 191 23.71 28.00 -10.50
N PHE A 192 24.17 26.78 -10.70
CA PHE A 192 24.80 25.91 -9.71
C PHE A 192 26.21 25.51 -10.16
N PRO A 193 27.18 26.43 -10.18
CA PRO A 193 28.52 26.17 -10.73
C PRO A 193 29.29 25.10 -9.94
N MET A 194 28.96 24.90 -8.67
CA MET A 194 29.59 23.90 -7.80
C MET A 194 28.89 22.53 -7.86
N ALA A 195 27.72 22.44 -8.49
CA ALA A 195 26.98 21.19 -8.56
C ALA A 195 27.50 20.31 -9.71
N ASN A 196 27.72 19.04 -9.42
CA ASN A 196 28.01 18.05 -10.45
C ASN A 196 26.73 17.71 -11.22
N ASN A 197 26.78 17.81 -12.54
CA ASN A 197 25.67 17.39 -13.40
C ASN A 197 25.88 15.93 -13.82
N THR A 198 24.99 15.03 -13.40
CA THR A 198 25.09 13.60 -13.68
C THR A 198 23.83 13.09 -14.37
N ILE A 199 23.97 12.13 -15.29
CA ILE A 199 22.82 11.55 -15.98
C ILE A 199 22.08 10.61 -15.02
N CYS A 200 20.77 10.75 -14.97
CA CYS A 200 19.88 9.93 -14.16
C CYS A 200 19.83 8.49 -14.71
N LEU A 201 20.31 7.53 -13.91
CA LEU A 201 20.31 6.10 -14.24
C LEU A 201 18.92 5.56 -14.56
N TRP A 202 17.90 6.02 -13.83
CA TRP A 202 16.52 5.60 -14.08
C TRP A 202 16.04 6.02 -15.47
N HIS A 203 16.36 7.25 -15.89
CA HIS A 203 16.02 7.70 -17.25
C HIS A 203 16.80 6.94 -18.32
N ILE A 204 18.06 6.58 -18.06
CA ILE A 204 18.85 5.71 -18.95
C ILE A 204 18.16 4.35 -19.09
N GLU A 205 17.83 3.69 -17.97
CA GLU A 205 17.16 2.40 -17.97
C GLU A 205 15.82 2.47 -18.71
N LYS A 206 15.03 3.52 -18.45
CA LYS A 206 13.74 3.72 -19.12
C LYS A 206 13.91 3.91 -20.62
N ASN A 207 14.91 4.69 -21.06
CA ASN A 207 15.22 4.89 -22.46
C ASN A 207 15.66 3.57 -23.13
N ILE A 208 16.48 2.76 -22.46
CA ILE A 208 16.89 1.44 -22.96
C ILE A 208 15.66 0.54 -23.12
N LEU A 209 14.83 0.42 -22.09
CA LEU A 209 13.66 -0.46 -22.11
C LEU A 209 12.62 -0.06 -23.17
N THR A 210 12.50 1.24 -23.46
CA THR A 210 11.48 1.76 -24.39
C THR A 210 11.97 1.82 -25.83
N ARG A 211 13.22 2.21 -26.06
CA ARG A 211 13.76 2.49 -27.40
C ARG A 211 14.74 1.44 -27.89
N ALA A 212 15.64 0.98 -27.02
CA ALA A 212 16.71 0.06 -27.43
C ALA A 212 16.27 -1.41 -27.37
N ARG A 213 15.55 -1.82 -26.31
CA ARG A 213 15.13 -3.21 -26.11
C ARG A 213 14.35 -3.80 -27.29
N PRO A 214 13.35 -3.11 -27.90
CA PRO A 214 12.64 -3.66 -29.04
C PRO A 214 13.54 -3.94 -30.25
N ILE A 215 14.61 -3.16 -30.42
CA ILE A 215 15.59 -3.33 -31.50
C ILE A 215 16.48 -4.54 -31.20
N LEU A 216 16.90 -4.69 -29.94
CA LEU A 216 17.80 -5.75 -29.49
C LEU A 216 17.14 -7.13 -29.35
N THR A 217 15.81 -7.20 -29.31
CA THR A 217 15.06 -8.47 -29.20
C THR A 217 14.40 -8.92 -30.50
N ASN A 218 14.68 -8.24 -31.61
CA ASN A 218 14.23 -8.62 -32.95
C ASN A 218 15.28 -9.41 -33.76
N GLU A 219 16.30 -9.95 -33.07
CA GLU A 219 17.14 -11.07 -33.52
C GLU A 219 16.73 -12.35 -32.77
#